data_AF-K9VLQ5-F1
#
_entry.id   AF-K9VLQ5-F1
#
_cell.length_a   1.000
_cell.length_b   1.000
_cell.length_c   1.000
_cell.angle_alpha   90.00
_cell.angle_beta   90.00
_cell.angle_gamma   90.00
#
_symmetry.space_group_name_H-M   'P 1'
#
loop_
_entity.id
_entity.type
_entity.pdbx_description
1 polymer ?
#
loop_
_entity_poly.entity_id
_entity_poly.type
_entity_poly.pdbx_seq_one_letter_code
_entity_poly.pdbx_strand_id
1 'polypeptide(L)' 'METLTASKTVSVKIYLPEETRAKFKASCAMRSLSMNEVLLEYIETWLQENEPVLEPKPQRVKTIAKTEETD' A
#
# COMPACT_ATOMS: atom_id res chain seq x y z
N MET A 1 -20.48 -11.69 -15.75
CA MET A 1 -19.01 -11.69 -15.90
C MET A 1 -18.52 -10.49 -15.14
N GLU A 2 -18.04 -10.69 -13.91
CA GLU A 2 -17.59 -9.62 -13.03
C GLU A 2 -16.33 -8.98 -13.63
N THR A 3 -16.39 -7.66 -13.85
CA THR A 3 -15.27 -6.85 -14.34
C THR A 3 -14.21 -6.79 -13.26
N LEU A 4 -13.12 -7.53 -13.46
CA LEU A 4 -11.89 -7.41 -12.69
C LEU A 4 -11.43 -5.94 -12.71
N THR A 5 -11.62 -5.23 -11.60
CA THR A 5 -11.13 -3.86 -11.47
C THR A 5 -9.61 -3.91 -11.56
N ALA A 6 -9.05 -3.46 -12.69
CA ALA A 6 -7.62 -3.32 -12.86
C ALA A 6 -7.09 -2.36 -11.78
N SER A 7 -6.44 -2.92 -10.76
CA SER A 7 -5.81 -2.17 -9.69
C SER A 7 -4.82 -1.19 -10.30
N LYS A 8 -5.00 0.11 -10.05
CA LYS A 8 -4.05 1.13 -10.52
C LYS A 8 -2.71 0.90 -9.83
N THR A 9 -1.69 0.51 -10.59
CA THR A 9 -0.33 0.38 -10.09
C THR A 9 0.43 1.70 -10.23
N VAL A 10 1.31 1.98 -9.27
CA VAL A 10 2.19 3.16 -9.28
C VAL A 10 3.64 2.73 -9.16
N SER A 11 4.55 3.42 -9.85
CA SER A 11 5.97 3.11 -9.81
C SER A 11 6.65 3.72 -8.59
N VAL A 12 7.45 2.93 -7.87
CA VAL A 12 8.35 3.43 -6.82
C VAL A 12 9.75 3.61 -7.40
N LYS A 13 10.31 4.81 -7.26
CA LYS A 13 11.70 5.10 -7.65
C LYS A 13 12.58 5.08 -6.42
N ILE A 14 13.65 4.28 -6.48
CA ILE A 14 14.63 4.16 -5.39
C ILE A 14 16.04 4.49 -5.89
N TYR A 15 16.87 4.95 -4.99
CA TYR A 15 18.30 5.16 -5.21
C TYR A 15 19.06 4.06 -4.50
N LEU A 16 19.93 3.37 -5.23
CA LEU A 16 20.76 2.30 -4.68
C LEU A 16 22.13 2.30 -5.36
N PRO A 17 23.18 1.80 -4.68
CA PRO A 17 24.46 1.55 -5.30
C PRO A 17 24.31 0.58 -6.48
N GLU A 18 25.10 0.78 -7.54
CA GLU A 18 25.05 -0.04 -8.74
C GLU A 18 25.30 -1.53 -8.43
N GLU A 19 26.29 -1.80 -7.59
CA GLU A 19 26.63 -3.16 -7.15
C GLU A 19 25.43 -3.84 -6.46
N THR A 20 24.72 -3.13 -5.59
CA THR A 20 23.53 -3.63 -4.91
C THR A 20 22.43 -3.97 -5.93
N ARG A 21 22.24 -3.12 -6.95
CA ARG A 21 21.24 -3.36 -8.00
C ARG A 21 21.57 -4.62 -8.79
N ALA A 22 22.84 -4.77 -9.15
CA ALA A 22 23.33 -5.91 -9.91
C ALA A 22 23.15 -7.22 -9.13
N LYS A 23 23.55 -7.25 -7.85
CA LYS A 23 23.37 -8.41 -6.97
C LYS A 23 21.90 -8.76 -6.78
N PHE A 24 21.04 -7.76 -6.57
CA PHE A 24 19.60 -7.98 -6.41
C PHE A 24 18.98 -8.57 -7.68
N LYS A 25 19.26 -7.98 -8.85
CA LYS A 25 18.76 -8.47 -10.14
C LYS A 25 19.22 -9.90 -10.42
N ALA A 26 20.51 -10.19 -10.22
CA ALA A 26 21.06 -11.54 -10.41
C ALA A 26 20.40 -12.56 -9.47
N SER A 27 20.20 -12.18 -8.20
CA SER A 27 19.55 -13.03 -7.19
C SER A 27 18.09 -13.35 -7.50
N CYS A 28 17.33 -12.39 -8.05
CA CYS A 28 15.97 -12.60 -8.50
C CYS A 28 15.94 -13.55 -9.71
N ALA A 29 16.81 -13.32 -10.69
CA ALA A 29 16.91 -14.13 -11.90
C ALA A 29 17.25 -15.60 -11.60
N MET A 30 18.21 -15.86 -10.69
CA MET A 30 18.56 -17.23 -10.28
C MET A 30 17.42 -17.98 -9.60
N ARG A 31 16.45 -17.27 -9.02
CA ARG A 31 15.29 -17.84 -8.33
C ARG A 31 14.02 -17.83 -9.18
N SER A 32 14.10 -17.39 -10.44
CA SER A 32 12.94 -17.19 -11.32
C SER A 32 11.87 -16.27 -10.72
N LEU A 33 12.28 -15.29 -9.91
CA LEU A 33 11.38 -14.29 -9.32
C LEU A 33 11.52 -12.96 -10.05
N SER A 34 10.42 -12.21 -10.15
CA SER A 34 10.49 -10.83 -10.63
C SER A 34 11.00 -9.91 -9.53
N MET A 35 11.72 -8.85 -9.94
CA MET A 35 12.16 -7.81 -8.99
C MET A 35 10.97 -7.16 -8.28
N ASN A 36 9.82 -7.05 -8.95
CA ASN A 36 8.62 -6.44 -8.40
C ASN A 36 8.00 -7.30 -7.28
N GLU A 37 7.89 -8.61 -7.49
CA GLU A 37 7.38 -9.54 -6.46
C GLU A 37 8.23 -9.47 -5.19
N VAL A 38 9.56 -9.54 -5.34
CA VAL A 38 10.47 -9.48 -4.20
C VAL A 38 10.39 -8.13 -3.48
N LEU A 39 10.35 -7.02 -4.23
CA LEU A 39 10.19 -5.69 -3.63
C LEU A 39 8.86 -5.54 -2.90
N LEU A 40 7.77 -6.05 -3.48
CA LEU A 40 6.45 -6.00 -2.89
C LEU A 40 6.42 -6.77 -1.57
N GLU A 41 6.98 -7.98 -1.54
CA GLU A 41 7.10 -8.80 -0.32
C GLU A 41 7.85 -8.06 0.79
N TYR A 42 8.98 -7.43 0.47
CA TYR A 42 9.73 -6.63 1.45
C TYR A 42 8.95 -5.41 1.95
N ILE A 43 8.22 -4.72 1.06
CA ILE A 43 7.41 -3.57 1.42
C ILE A 43 6.24 -3.99 2.32
N GLU A 44 5.52 -5.05 1.96
CA GLU A 44 4.40 -5.59 2.73
C GLU A 44 4.85 -6.05 4.11
N THR A 45 5.97 -6.79 4.19
CA THR A 45 6.57 -7.23 5.46
C THR A 45 6.94 -6.02 6.33
N TRP A 46 7.59 -5.02 5.75
CA TRP A 46 7.95 -3.81 6.49
C TRP A 46 6.72 -3.06 7.01
N LEU A 47 5.65 -2.97 6.21
CA LEU A 47 4.39 -2.36 6.63
C LEU A 47 3.71 -3.16 7.75
N GLN A 48 3.68 -4.49 7.68
CA GLN A 48 3.11 -5.30 8.76
C GLN A 48 3.75 -5.03 10.13
N GLU A 49 5.05 -4.73 10.15
CA GLU A 49 5.79 -4.46 11.38
C GLU A 49 5.75 -3.00 11.82
N ASN A 50 5.59 -2.05 10.88
CA ASN A 50 5.83 -0.63 11.12
C ASN A 50 4.66 0.28 10.77
N GLU A 51 3.57 -0.24 10.18
CA GLU A 51 2.40 0.56 9.85
C GLU A 51 1.77 1.06 11.15
N PRO A 52 1.71 2.38 11.36
CA PRO A 52 1.05 2.92 12.53
C PRO A 52 -0.43 2.54 12.46
N VAL A 53 -0.94 1.90 13.49
CA VAL A 53 -2.39 1.69 13.66
C VAL A 53 -3.02 3.08 13.75
N LEU A 54 -3.54 3.56 12.62
CA LEU A 54 -4.36 4.75 12.59
C LEU A 54 -5.68 4.36 13.26
N GLU A 55 -5.80 4.68 14.54
CA GLU A 55 -7.10 4.63 15.20
C GLU A 55 -8.09 5.45 14.36
N PRO A 56 -9.28 4.90 14.04
CA PRO A 56 -10.26 5.62 13.25
C PRO A 56 -10.59 6.91 14.00
N LYS A 57 -10.20 8.06 13.42
CA LYS A 57 -10.55 9.38 13.97
C LYS A 57 -12.07 9.39 14.19
N PRO A 58 -12.55 9.74 15.41
CA PRO A 58 -13.97 9.81 15.66
C PRO A 58 -14.59 10.73 14.62
N GLN A 59 -15.43 10.16 13.77
CA GLN A 59 -16.22 10.93 12.82
C GLN A 59 -17.01 11.92 13.67
N ARG A 60 -16.72 13.21 13.48
CA ARG A 60 -17.48 14.28 14.11
C ARG A 60 -18.91 14.13 13.62
N VAL A 61 -19.74 13.48 14.43
CA VAL A 61 -21.19 13.39 14.21
C VAL A 61 -21.67 14.84 14.11
N LYS A 62 -22.00 15.27 12.89
CA LYS A 62 -22.77 16.49 12.72
C LYS A 62 -24.16 16.17 13.23
N THR A 63 -24.40 16.44 14.51
CA THR A 63 -25.74 16.57 15.08
C THR A 63 -26.42 17.69 14.30
N ILE A 64 -27.20 17.32 13.29
CA ILE A 64 -28.19 18.21 12.71
C ILE A 64 -29.35 18.21 13.70
N ALA A 65 -29.26 19.10 14.68
CA ALA A 65 -30.45 19.55 15.38
C ALA A 65 -31.29 20.33 14.37
N LYS A 66 -32.42 19.77 13.98
CA LYS A 66 -33.51 20.57 13.44
C LYS A 66 -34.81 20.13 14.11
N THR A 67 -35.09 20.85 15.18
CA THR A 67 -36.40 21.09 15.78
C THR A 67 -37.41 21.41 14.67
N GLU A 68 -38.53 20.70 14.64
CA GLU A 68 -39.79 21.23 14.10
C GLU A 68 -40.88 20.77 15.07
N GLU A 69 -41.37 21.74 15.84
CA GLU A 69 -42.53 21.70 16.72
C GLU A 69 -43.69 22.35 15.93
N THR A 70 -44.88 21.74 16.06
CA THR A 70 -46.21 22.39 16.11
C THR A 70 -46.79 23.05 14.84
N ASP A 71 -47.78 22.40 14.22
CA ASP A 71 -49.24 22.61 14.44
C ASP A 71 -50.04 21.43 13.85
#